data_AF-A0A8X6YJZ0-F1
#
_entry.id   AF-A0A8X6YJZ0-F1
#
_cell.length_a   1.000
_cell.length_b   1.000
_cell.length_c   1.000
_cell.angle_alpha   90.00
_cell.angle_beta   90.00
_cell.angle_gamma   90.00
#
_symmetry.space_group_name_H-M   'P 1'
#
loop_
_entity.id
_entity.type
_entity.pdbx_description
1 polymer ?
#
loop_
_entity_poly.entity_id
_entity_poly.type
_entity_poly.pdbx_seq_one_letter_code
_entity_poly.pdbx_strand_id
1 'polypeptide(L)'
;MKQAFLQIMLNEEDRDVTKFLFSNDPFDESQLLSVYRITRVLFGISSSPFLLSATIKHYLKKYLEKYTDTVNFLNENIYVDDIIESQPIVNQAFTLEATKIFEDASISLHKWQTNSKSLHKAWQDKEVISDENPHFETFEKDDLCPTKFWA
;
A
#
# COMPACT_ATOMS: atom_id res chain seq x y z
N MET A 1 2.11 -0.77 -0.92
CA MET A 1 2.15 0.70 -0.67
C MET A 1 2.86 0.96 0.65
N LYS A 2 3.65 2.03 0.80
CA LYS A 2 4.40 2.26 2.05
C LYS A 2 3.50 2.89 3.11
N GLN A 3 3.26 2.16 4.21
CA GLN A 3 2.58 2.69 5.41
C GLN A 3 1.24 3.39 5.13
N ALA A 4 0.45 2.88 4.17
CA ALA A 4 -0.74 3.57 3.67
C ALA A 4 -1.81 3.82 4.77
N PHE A 5 -1.99 2.87 5.69
CA PHE A 5 -2.91 3.02 6.82
C PHE A 5 -2.54 4.20 7.74
N LEU A 6 -1.24 4.46 7.92
CA LEU A 6 -0.76 5.54 8.79
C LEU A 6 -1.00 6.93 8.20
N GLN A 7 -1.29 7.02 6.89
CA GLN A 7 -1.66 8.28 6.25
C GLN A 7 -3.10 8.70 6.60
N ILE A 8 -3.94 7.78 7.08
CA ILE A 8 -5.35 8.03 7.37
C ILE A 8 -5.52 8.37 8.85
N MET A 9 -6.09 9.53 9.13
CA MET A 9 -6.44 9.94 10.49
C MET A 9 -7.75 9.32 10.93
N LEU A 10 -7.80 8.85 12.17
CA LEU A 10 -9.04 8.50 12.84
C LEU A 10 -9.74 9.76 13.35
N ASN A 11 -11.06 9.78 13.19
CA ASN A 11 -11.90 10.78 13.81
C ASN A 11 -11.71 10.74 15.34
N GLU A 12 -11.79 11.89 16.00
CA GLU A 12 -11.47 12.00 17.43
C GLU A 12 -12.38 11.13 18.29
N GLU A 13 -13.65 11.03 17.90
CA GLU A 13 -14.67 10.21 18.55
C GLU A 13 -14.35 8.71 18.45
N ASP A 14 -13.70 8.26 17.37
CA ASP A 14 -13.34 6.86 17.15
C ASP A 14 -11.99 6.47 17.78
N ARG A 15 -11.18 7.44 18.24
CA ARG A 15 -9.85 7.14 18.82
C ARG A 15 -9.95 6.38 20.13
N ASP A 16 -11.08 6.47 20.83
CA ASP A 16 -11.28 5.83 22.12
C ASP A 16 -11.28 4.30 22.06
N VAL A 17 -11.60 3.69 20.90
CA VAL A 17 -11.48 2.23 20.67
C VAL A 17 -10.06 1.77 20.34
N THR A 18 -9.11 2.70 20.21
CA THR A 18 -7.70 2.42 19.90
C THR A 18 -6.76 2.69 21.08
N LYS A 19 -7.32 2.69 22.30
CA LYS A 19 -6.53 2.87 23.53
C LYS A 19 -5.64 1.67 23.79
N PHE A 20 -4.42 1.94 24.24
CA PHE A 20 -3.52 0.92 24.76
C PHE A 20 -2.76 1.42 25.98
N LEU A 21 -2.38 0.49 26.84
CA LEU A 21 -1.57 0.75 28.02
C LEU A 21 -0.10 0.56 27.68
N PHE A 22 0.77 1.40 28.23
CA PHE A 22 2.20 1.31 28.04
C PHE A 22 2.94 1.59 29.35
N SER A 23 3.99 0.80 29.61
CA SER A 23 4.95 0.97 30.71
C SER A 23 6.37 0.83 30.16
N ASN A 24 7.32 1.54 30.76
CA ASN A 24 8.75 1.35 30.43
C ASN A 24 9.30 0.08 31.10
N ASP A 25 8.80 -0.25 32.29
CA ASP A 25 9.04 -1.53 32.95
C ASP A 25 7.68 -2.20 33.25
N PRO A 26 7.34 -3.30 32.56
CA PRO A 26 6.09 -4.02 32.78
C PRO A 26 6.10 -4.88 34.06
N PHE A 27 7.25 -5.04 34.72
CA PHE A 27 7.39 -5.84 35.94
C PHE A 27 7.47 -4.98 37.21
N ASP A 28 7.64 -3.67 37.06
CA ASP A 28 7.58 -2.73 38.18
C ASP A 28 6.12 -2.34 38.48
N GLU A 29 5.53 -3.00 39.48
CA GLU A 29 4.18 -2.71 39.96
C GLU A 29 4.02 -1.30 40.54
N SER A 30 5.12 -0.61 40.87
CA SER A 30 5.09 0.77 41.36
C SER A 30 4.99 1.79 40.22
N GLN A 31 5.27 1.39 38.98
CA GLN A 31 5.20 2.27 37.82
C GLN A 31 3.75 2.45 37.35
N LEU A 32 3.31 3.71 37.23
CA LEU A 32 2.00 4.04 36.68
C LEU A 32 1.93 3.74 35.18
N LEU A 33 0.92 2.96 34.78
CA LEU A 33 0.62 2.69 33.38
C LEU A 33 0.15 3.97 32.67
N SER A 34 0.79 4.29 31.54
CA SER A 34 0.38 5.38 30.67
C SER A 34 -0.66 4.89 29.66
N VAL A 35 -1.73 5.67 29.47
CA VAL A 35 -2.77 5.38 28.47
C VAL A 35 -2.49 6.19 27.21
N TYR A 36 -2.26 5.50 26.10
CA TYR A 36 -2.10 6.12 24.78
C TYR A 36 -3.30 5.83 23.90
N ARG A 37 -3.52 6.69 22.90
CA ARG A 37 -4.53 6.52 21.85
C ARG A 37 -3.83 6.63 20.51
N ILE A 38 -4.16 5.74 19.59
CA ILE A 38 -3.61 5.83 18.25
C ILE A 38 -4.50 6.74 17.42
N THR A 39 -3.89 7.69 16.71
CA THR A 39 -4.60 8.72 15.95
C THR A 39 -4.78 8.37 14.48
N ARG A 40 -4.24 7.22 14.06
CA ARG A 40 -4.22 6.75 12.67
C ARG A 40 -4.82 5.34 12.56
N VAL A 41 -5.21 4.96 11.36
CA VAL A 41 -5.71 3.60 11.10
C VAL A 41 -4.60 2.59 11.39
N LEU A 42 -4.91 1.57 12.20
CA LEU A 42 -3.97 0.55 12.66
C LEU A 42 -3.90 -0.63 11.70
N PHE A 43 -2.80 -1.38 11.78
CA PHE A 43 -2.77 -2.74 11.26
C PHE A 43 -3.51 -3.67 12.22
N GLY A 44 -4.18 -4.70 11.67
CA GLY A 44 -4.81 -5.75 12.46
C GLY A 44 -6.25 -5.48 12.95
N ILE A 45 -6.82 -4.30 12.68
CA ILE A 45 -8.27 -4.09 12.89
C ILE A 45 -9.01 -4.57 11.63
N SER A 46 -10.13 -5.25 11.83
CA SER A 46 -11.00 -5.74 10.75
C SER A 46 -11.51 -4.64 9.81
N SER A 47 -11.69 -3.42 10.30
CA SER A 47 -12.16 -2.28 9.51
C SER A 47 -11.07 -1.57 8.73
N SER A 48 -9.79 -1.78 9.04
CA SER A 48 -8.68 -1.05 8.42
C SER A 48 -8.60 -1.20 6.91
N PRO A 49 -8.73 -2.41 6.32
CA PRO A 49 -8.71 -2.55 4.85
C PRO A 49 -9.85 -1.79 4.17
N PHE A 50 -11.04 -1.76 4.79
CA PHE A 50 -12.18 -0.99 4.29
C PHE A 50 -11.90 0.51 4.33
N LEU A 51 -11.39 1.03 5.46
CA LEU A 51 -11.06 2.46 5.60
C LEU A 51 -10.01 2.89 4.58
N LEU A 52 -8.99 2.06 4.34
CA LEU A 52 -7.98 2.31 3.33
C LEU A 52 -8.59 2.34 1.92
N SER A 53 -9.35 1.30 1.54
CA SER A 53 -9.97 1.22 0.22
C SER A 53 -10.95 2.37 -0.03
N ALA A 54 -11.79 2.71 0.95
CA ALA A 54 -12.73 3.82 0.86
C ALA A 54 -12.03 5.18 0.68
N THR A 55 -10.93 5.39 1.42
CA THR A 55 -10.13 6.61 1.33
C THR A 55 -9.45 6.74 -0.04
N ILE A 56 -8.84 5.66 -0.54
CA ILE A 56 -8.22 5.63 -1.87
C ILE A 56 -9.28 5.92 -2.94
N LYS A 57 -10.42 5.22 -2.93
CA LYS A 57 -11.50 5.43 -3.90
C LYS A 57 -12.04 6.85 -3.87
N HIS A 58 -12.17 7.44 -2.67
CA HIS A 58 -12.57 8.84 -2.55
C HIS A 58 -11.52 9.78 -3.17
N TYR A 59 -10.24 9.53 -2.91
CA TYR A 59 -9.13 10.33 -3.42
C TYR A 59 -9.03 10.28 -4.95
N LEU A 60 -9.16 9.08 -5.54
CA LEU A 60 -9.07 8.86 -6.99
C LEU A 60 -10.11 9.64 -7.79
N LYS A 61 -11.27 9.99 -7.21
CA LYS A 61 -12.30 10.81 -7.88
C LYS A 61 -11.76 12.16 -8.37
N LYS A 62 -10.76 12.73 -7.69
CA LYS A 62 -10.14 14.00 -8.08
C LYS A 62 -9.38 13.92 -9.41
N TYR A 63 -8.97 12.72 -9.82
CA TYR A 63 -8.15 12.48 -11.01
C TYR A 63 -8.95 11.90 -12.18
N LEU A 64 -10.26 11.67 -12.00
CA LEU A 64 -11.09 11.00 -12.99
C LEU A 64 -11.13 11.74 -14.33
N GLU A 65 -11.06 13.07 -14.33
CA GLU A 65 -11.05 13.86 -15.58
C GLU A 65 -9.69 13.85 -16.30
N LYS A 66 -8.59 13.68 -15.55
CA LYS A 66 -7.22 13.80 -16.06
C LYS A 66 -6.61 12.45 -16.45
N TYR A 67 -6.92 11.41 -15.67
CA TYR A 67 -6.35 10.08 -15.78
C TYR A 67 -7.46 9.02 -15.71
N THR A 68 -8.47 9.14 -16.58
CA THR A 68 -9.67 8.29 -16.56
C THR A 68 -9.34 6.80 -16.53
N ASP A 69 -8.47 6.34 -17.43
CA ASP A 69 -8.13 4.92 -17.57
C ASP A 69 -7.34 4.41 -16.35
N THR A 70 -6.37 5.19 -15.88
CA THR A 70 -5.60 4.86 -14.65
C THR A 70 -6.50 4.82 -13.42
N VAL A 71 -7.44 5.75 -13.28
CA VAL A 71 -8.38 5.75 -12.14
C VAL A 71 -9.29 4.53 -12.18
N ASN A 72 -9.84 4.19 -13.35
CA ASN A 72 -10.67 3.00 -13.51
C ASN A 72 -9.87 1.72 -13.20
N PHE A 73 -8.66 1.62 -13.74
CA PHE A 73 -7.73 0.53 -13.45
C PHE A 73 -7.46 0.41 -11.94
N LEU A 74 -7.06 1.50 -11.27
CA LEU A 74 -6.75 1.49 -9.83
C LEU A 74 -7.97 1.12 -8.97
N ASN A 75 -9.18 1.50 -9.37
CA ASN A 75 -10.40 1.12 -8.63
C ASN A 75 -10.67 -0.39 -8.63
N GLU A 76 -10.21 -1.10 -9.67
CA GLU A 76 -10.43 -2.54 -9.85
C GLU A 76 -9.23 -3.39 -9.41
N ASN A 77 -8.03 -2.82 -9.39
CA ASN A 77 -6.78 -3.59 -9.29
C ASN A 77 -5.96 -3.32 -8.03
N ILE A 78 -6.57 -2.73 -6.99
CA ILE A 78 -5.97 -2.58 -5.66
C ILE A 78 -6.44 -3.70 -4.74
N TYR A 79 -5.50 -4.49 -4.23
CA TYR A 79 -5.72 -5.48 -3.19
C TYR A 79 -5.13 -5.00 -1.87
N VAL A 80 -5.98 -4.52 -0.95
CA VAL A 80 -5.59 -3.95 0.35
C VAL A 80 -4.59 -2.80 0.20
N ASP A 81 -3.30 -3.07 0.17
CA ASP A 81 -2.20 -2.13 0.00
C ASP A 81 -1.31 -2.41 -1.23
N ASP A 82 -1.64 -3.41 -2.05
CA ASP A 82 -0.93 -3.76 -3.27
C ASP A 82 -1.70 -3.37 -4.53
N ILE A 83 -0.97 -2.96 -5.57
CA ILE A 83 -1.52 -2.70 -6.92
C ILE A 83 -1.03 -3.84 -7.81
N ILE A 84 -1.95 -4.51 -8.49
CA ILE A 84 -1.65 -5.62 -9.39
C ILE A 84 -1.97 -5.19 -10.81
N GLU A 85 -0.97 -5.11 -11.67
CA GLU A 85 -1.15 -4.68 -13.06
C GLU A 85 -0.82 -5.80 -14.04
N SER A 86 -1.65 -5.92 -15.08
CA SER A 86 -1.37 -6.76 -16.24
C SER A 86 -1.74 -6.01 -17.51
N GLN A 87 -0.76 -5.77 -18.38
CA GLN A 87 -0.94 -5.10 -19.66
C GLN A 87 -0.28 -5.90 -20.78
N PRO A 88 -0.90 -5.99 -21.97
CA PRO A 88 -0.31 -6.70 -23.11
C PRO A 88 0.88 -5.94 -23.71
N ILE A 89 0.96 -4.62 -23.49
CA ILE A 89 1.98 -3.73 -24.07
C ILE A 89 2.57 -2.84 -22.98
N VAL A 90 3.90 -2.72 -22.97
CA VAL A 90 4.66 -1.92 -21.98
C VAL A 90 4.23 -0.45 -21.91
N ASN A 91 3.91 0.17 -23.05
CA ASN A 91 3.49 1.57 -23.10
C ASN A 91 2.10 1.83 -22.50
N GLN A 92 1.32 0.79 -22.24
CA GLN A 92 0.01 0.88 -21.58
C GLN A 92 0.12 0.73 -20.07
N ALA A 93 1.33 0.55 -19.53
CA ALA A 93 1.53 0.44 -18.09
C ALA A 93 1.18 1.76 -17.38
N PHE A 94 0.27 1.68 -16.42
CA PHE A 94 -0.23 2.80 -15.63
C PHE A 94 0.71 3.19 -14.49
N THR A 95 1.81 2.46 -14.28
CA THR A 95 2.73 2.62 -13.15
C THR A 95 3.18 4.07 -12.92
N LEU A 96 3.49 4.81 -13.98
CA LEU A 96 3.94 6.20 -13.89
C LEU A 96 2.82 7.15 -13.46
N GLU A 97 1.61 6.96 -13.97
CA GLU A 97 0.45 7.79 -13.61
C GLU A 97 -0.02 7.45 -12.21
N ALA A 98 -0.09 6.17 -11.87
CA ALA A 98 -0.39 5.69 -10.53
C ALA A 98 0.60 6.26 -9.51
N THR A 99 1.91 6.20 -9.77
CA THR A 99 2.93 6.75 -8.87
C THR A 99 2.70 8.23 -8.60
N LYS A 100 2.45 9.04 -9.63
CA LYS A 100 2.14 10.47 -9.48
C LYS A 100 0.88 10.73 -8.67
N ILE A 101 -0.21 10.01 -8.97
CA ILE A 101 -1.49 10.16 -8.25
C ILE A 101 -1.32 9.86 -6.76
N PHE A 102 -0.59 8.79 -6.42
CA PHE A 102 -0.39 8.40 -5.02
C PHE A 102 0.66 9.27 -4.31
N GLU A 103 1.67 9.78 -5.01
CA GLU A 103 2.59 10.80 -4.46
C GLU A 103 1.86 12.07 -4.04
N ASP A 104 0.92 12.56 -4.87
CA ASP A 104 0.05 13.68 -4.51
C ASP A 104 -0.83 13.35 -3.27
N ALA A 105 -1.08 12.06 -3.00
CA ALA A 105 -1.81 11.58 -1.83
C ALA A 105 -0.90 11.40 -0.59
N SER A 106 0.39 11.72 -0.68
CA SER A 106 1.42 11.38 0.32
C SER A 106 1.52 9.87 0.60
N ILE A 107 1.13 9.03 -0.35
CA ILE A 107 1.25 7.57 -0.30
C ILE A 107 2.34 7.14 -1.28
N SER A 108 3.47 6.69 -0.77
CA SER A 108 4.56 6.21 -1.64
C SER A 108 4.25 4.80 -2.16
N LEU A 109 4.23 4.65 -3.49
CA LEU A 109 4.28 3.35 -4.16
C LEU A 109 5.73 2.90 -4.25
N HIS A 110 6.01 1.64 -3.92
CA HIS A 110 7.37 1.10 -3.88
C HIS A 110 7.36 -0.39 -4.19
N LYS A 111 8.56 -0.97 -4.38
CA LYS A 111 8.75 -2.38 -4.72
C LYS A 111 8.00 -2.80 -6.00
N TRP A 112 7.96 -1.91 -6.99
CA TRP A 112 7.46 -2.26 -8.32
C TRP A 112 8.25 -3.45 -8.89
N GLN A 113 7.54 -4.46 -9.37
CA GLN A 113 8.10 -5.65 -10.01
C GLN A 113 7.42 -5.88 -11.35
N THR A 114 8.17 -6.35 -12.33
CA THR A 114 7.65 -6.66 -13.66
C THR A 114 8.39 -7.83 -14.30
N ASN A 115 7.67 -8.62 -15.08
CA ASN A 115 8.26 -9.65 -15.95
C ASN A 115 8.85 -9.07 -17.25
N SER A 116 8.62 -7.77 -17.54
CA SER A 116 9.11 -7.11 -18.75
C SER A 116 10.44 -6.41 -18.51
N LYS A 117 11.51 -6.93 -19.14
CA LYS A 117 12.86 -6.34 -19.06
C LYS A 117 12.90 -4.90 -19.58
N SER A 118 12.12 -4.58 -20.61
CA SER A 118 12.07 -3.22 -21.16
C SER A 118 11.35 -2.24 -20.23
N LEU A 119 10.28 -2.68 -19.56
CA LEU A 119 9.59 -1.86 -18.56
C LEU A 119 10.47 -1.63 -17.32
N HIS A 120 11.17 -2.66 -16.85
CA HIS A 120 12.09 -2.53 -15.72
C HIS A 120 13.19 -1.50 -15.99
N LYS A 121 13.80 -1.56 -17.18
CA LYS A 121 14.79 -0.55 -17.60
C LYS A 121 14.20 0.86 -17.66
N ALA A 122 12.99 1.01 -18.21
CA ALA A 122 12.31 2.30 -18.27
C ALA A 122 11.98 2.89 -16.89
N TRP A 123 11.78 2.04 -15.87
CA TRP A 123 11.58 2.48 -14.49
C TRP A 123 12.88 2.98 -13.83
N GLN A 124 14.01 2.32 -14.10
CA GLN A 124 15.34 2.77 -13.64
C GLN A 124 15.70 4.14 -14.23
N ASP A 125 15.50 4.31 -15.54
CA ASP A 125 15.79 5.56 -16.25
C ASP A 125 14.93 6.75 -15.74
N LYS A 126 13.78 6.46 -15.14
CA LYS A 126 12.82 7.46 -14.63
C LYS A 126 12.80 7.59 -13.10
N GLU A 127 13.74 6.94 -12.41
CA GLU A 127 13.85 6.93 -10.94
C GLU A 127 12.55 6.50 -10.21
N VAL A 128 11.70 5.69 -10.86
CA VAL A 128 10.43 5.19 -10.28
C VAL A 128 10.70 4.12 -9.22
N ILE A 129 11.91 3.54 -9.25
CA ILE A 129 12.38 2.52 -8.32
C ILE A 129 13.75 2.98 -7.83
N SER A 130 13.92 3.08 -6.51
CA SER A 130 15.24 3.17 -5.89
C SER A 130 15.77 1.75 -5.68
N ASP A 131 17.00 1.49 -6.11
CA ASP A 131 17.69 0.18 -6.05
C ASP A 131 17.81 -0.37 -4.62
N GLU A 132 16.74 -0.97 -4.11
CA GLU A 132 16.79 -1.82 -2.92
C GLU A 132 15.95 -3.08 -3.17
N ASN A 133 16.38 -3.92 -4.13
CA ASN A 133 16.20 -5.36 -3.95
C ASN A 133 17.25 -6.19 -4.73
N PRO A 134 18.10 -6.97 -4.03
CA PRO A 134 19.08 -7.86 -4.63
C PRO A 134 18.46 -9.25 -4.84
N HIS A 135 17.52 -9.40 -5.78
CA HIS A 135 17.32 -10.65 -6.50
C HIS A 135 16.21 -10.46 -7.52
N PHE A 136 16.61 -10.37 -8.79
CA PHE A 136 15.72 -10.63 -9.91
C PHE A 136 15.58 -12.15 -10.01
N GLU A 137 14.76 -12.77 -9.15
CA GLU A 137 14.29 -14.13 -9.46
C GLU A 137 13.17 -13.97 -10.48
N THR A 138 13.50 -14.28 -11.72
CA THR A 138 12.50 -14.59 -12.74
C THR A 138 11.63 -15.71 -12.18
N PHE A 139 10.36 -15.44 -11.91
CA PHE A 139 9.38 -16.50 -11.68
C PHE A 139 9.32 -17.33 -12.96
N GLU A 140 10.00 -18.48 -12.96
CA GLU A 140 9.83 -19.46 -14.01
C GLU A 140 8.47 -20.14 -13.81
N LYS A 141 7.85 -20.61 -14.88
CA LYS A 141 6.54 -21.26 -14.85
C LYS A 141 6.47 -22.47 -13.90
N ASP A 142 7.63 -22.98 -13.48
CA ASP A 142 7.78 -24.14 -12.60
C ASP A 142 7.73 -23.76 -11.10
N ASP A 143 7.76 -22.47 -10.75
CA ASP A 143 7.61 -21.97 -9.37
C ASP A 143 6.14 -21.87 -8.92
N LEU A 144 5.19 -22.12 -9.83
CA LEU A 144 3.78 -22.30 -9.49
C LEU A 144 3.59 -23.65 -8.82
N CYS A 145 3.94 -23.70 -7.53
CA CYS A 145 3.70 -24.83 -6.67
C CYS A 145 2.19 -25.15 -6.67
N PRO A 146 1.76 -26.35 -7.10
CA PRO A 146 0.35 -26.70 -7.13
C PRO A 146 -0.11 -26.90 -5.68
N THR A 147 -1.02 -26.04 -5.23
CA THR A 147 -1.86 -26.21 -4.04
C THR A 147 -1.14 -26.62 -2.75
N LYS A 148 -0.80 -25.65 -1.90
CA LYS A 148 -0.93 -25.83 -0.45
C LYS A 148 -1.57 -24.60 0.17
N PHE A 149 -2.89 -24.74 0.35
CA PHE A 149 -3.69 -23.91 1.24
C PHE A 149 -3.09 -23.94 2.65
N TRP A 150 -3.15 -22.79 3.30
CA TRP A 150 -2.95 -22.48 4.71
C TRP A 150 -3.18 -23.62 5.70
N ALA A 151 -2.19 -23.84 6.59
CA ALA A 151 -2.36 -24.23 7.99
C ALA A 151 -1.21 -23.61 8.79
#